data_AF-A0A2D4I0H7-F1
#
_entry.id   AF-A0A2D4I0H7-F1
#
_cell.length_a   1.000
_cell.length_b   1.000
_cell.length_c   1.000
_cell.angle_alpha   90.00
_cell.angle_beta   90.00
_cell.angle_gamma   90.00
#
_symmetry.space_group_name_H-M   'P 1'
#
loop_
_entity.id
_entity.type
_entity.pdbx_description
1 polymer ?
#
loop_
_entity_poly.entity_id
_entity_poly.type
_entity_poly.pdbx_seq_one_letter_code
_entity_poly.pdbx_strand_id
1 'polypeptide(L)'
;HKKTHKAEDPHKCTDTQKSYKCLECGKSFRYGSVLTCHNRTHTGEKPYHCTVCGKSFRQTDHLKSHKRIHTGEKPFQCMECGKSFNTKSSYIVHSRIHTG
;
A
#
# COMPACT_ATOMS: atom_id res chain seq x y z
N HIS A 1 -23.25 -33.66 -42.17
CA HIS A 1 -22.57 -33.12 -40.98
C HIS A 1 -22.08 -31.70 -41.24
N LYS A 2 -22.92 -30.69 -40.97
CA LYS A 2 -22.53 -29.27 -41.02
C LYS A 2 -21.72 -28.95 -39.77
N LYS A 3 -20.41 -28.76 -39.90
CA LYS A 3 -19.56 -28.22 -38.82
C LYS A 3 -19.80 -26.72 -38.77
N THR A 4 -20.49 -26.27 -37.73
CA THR A 4 -20.63 -24.85 -37.41
C THR A 4 -19.26 -24.34 -36.93
N HIS A 5 -18.65 -23.46 -37.72
CA HIS A 5 -17.53 -22.65 -37.24
C HIS A 5 -18.09 -21.68 -36.19
N LYS A 6 -17.68 -21.87 -34.93
CA LYS A 6 -18.00 -20.94 -33.85
C LYS A 6 -17.11 -19.71 -34.05
N ALA A 7 -17.71 -18.59 -34.42
CA ALA A 7 -17.04 -17.31 -34.53
C ALA A 7 -16.49 -16.91 -33.16
N GLU A 8 -15.20 -16.58 -33.09
CA GLU A 8 -14.61 -15.97 -31.90
C GLU A 8 -14.82 -14.45 -31.96
N ASP A 9 -15.40 -13.91 -30.90
CA ASP A 9 -15.72 -12.48 -30.76
C ASP A 9 -14.43 -11.61 -30.79
N PRO A 10 -14.33 -10.55 -31.62
CA PRO A 10 -13.12 -9.74 -31.74
C PRO A 10 -12.89 -8.75 -30.57
N HIS A 11 -13.72 -8.79 -29.53
CA HIS A 11 -13.71 -7.82 -28.43
C HIS A 11 -13.39 -8.43 -27.06
N LYS A 12 -12.57 -9.48 -27.01
CA LYS A 12 -12.01 -9.95 -25.73
C LYS A 12 -10.67 -9.27 -25.47
N CYS A 13 -10.69 -8.11 -24.79
CA CYS A 13 -9.51 -7.61 -24.09
C CYS A 13 -9.16 -8.58 -22.95
N THR A 14 -8.37 -9.61 -23.24
CA THR A 14 -7.68 -10.39 -22.20
C THR A 14 -6.48 -9.58 -21.71
N ASP A 15 -6.72 -8.62 -20.83
CA ASP A 15 -5.66 -8.06 -20.01
C ASP A 15 -5.26 -9.16 -19.02
N THR A 16 -4.39 -10.07 -19.45
CA THR A 16 -3.68 -10.96 -18.54
C THR A 16 -2.65 -10.12 -17.81
N GLN A 17 -3.12 -9.21 -16.93
CA GLN A 17 -2.28 -8.52 -15.99
C GLN A 17 -1.62 -9.59 -15.13
N LYS A 18 -0.36 -9.93 -15.46
CA LYS A 18 0.43 -10.89 -14.70
C LYS A 18 0.44 -10.43 -13.24
N SER A 19 -0.32 -11.13 -12.41
CA SER A 19 -0.48 -10.83 -10.99
C SER A 19 0.43 -11.73 -10.18
N TYR A 20 0.91 -11.22 -9.06
CA TYR A 20 1.79 -11.91 -8.14
C TYR A 20 0.93 -12.42 -6.98
N LYS A 21 0.73 -13.74 -6.91
CA LYS A 21 -0.12 -14.36 -5.88
C LYS A 21 0.69 -14.78 -4.66
N CYS A 22 0.21 -14.42 -3.48
CA CYS A 22 0.67 -14.96 -2.21
C CYS A 22 0.15 -16.38 -2.04
N LEU A 23 1.05 -17.34 -1.80
CA LEU A 23 0.68 -18.75 -1.63
C LEU A 23 0.09 -19.03 -0.24
N GLU A 24 0.46 -18.25 0.77
CA GLU A 24 -0.02 -18.40 2.15
C GLU A 24 -1.48 -17.96 2.32
N CYS A 25 -1.91 -16.89 1.63
CA CYS A 25 -3.27 -16.34 1.80
C CYS A 25 -4.04 -16.09 0.50
N GLY A 26 -3.52 -16.52 -0.65
CA GLY A 26 -4.18 -16.41 -1.95
C GLY A 26 -4.31 -14.99 -2.53
N LYS A 27 -3.92 -13.94 -1.78
CA LYS A 27 -4.02 -12.54 -2.22
C LYS A 27 -3.15 -12.28 -3.45
N SER A 28 -3.68 -11.52 -4.40
CA SER A 28 -2.99 -11.18 -5.64
C SER A 28 -2.59 -9.72 -5.67
N PHE A 29 -1.36 -9.45 -6.09
CA PHE A 29 -0.75 -8.12 -6.13
C PHE A 29 -0.34 -7.76 -7.55
N ARG A 30 -0.40 -6.47 -7.88
CA ARG A 30 -0.01 -5.97 -9.20
C ARG A 30 1.49 -6.07 -9.46
N TYR A 31 2.31 -5.99 -8.41
CA TYR A 31 3.77 -5.99 -8.52
C TYR A 31 4.41 -7.00 -7.58
N GLY A 32 5.50 -7.63 -8.03
CA GLY A 32 6.27 -8.60 -7.23
C GLY A 32 6.86 -7.97 -5.97
N SER A 33 7.31 -6.72 -6.03
CA SER A 33 7.79 -5.97 -4.85
C SER A 33 6.73 -5.81 -3.77
N VAL A 34 5.47 -5.61 -4.16
CA VAL A 34 4.33 -5.54 -3.23
C VAL A 34 4.04 -6.91 -2.64
N LEU A 35 4.15 -8.00 -3.42
CA LEU A 35 4.07 -9.36 -2.89
C LEU A 35 5.22 -9.66 -1.91
N THR A 36 6.47 -9.32 -2.24
CA THR A 36 7.62 -9.52 -1.34
C THR A 36 7.44 -8.75 -0.05
N CYS A 37 7.02 -7.47 -0.15
CA CYS A 37 6.62 -6.72 1.02
C CYS A 37 5.52 -7.48 1.76
N HIS A 38 4.46 -7.90 1.08
CA HIS A 38 3.32 -8.69 1.59
C HIS A 38 3.73 -10.00 2.31
N ASN A 39 4.78 -10.69 1.89
CA ASN A 39 5.21 -11.91 2.55
C ASN A 39 5.77 -11.66 3.95
N ARG A 40 6.34 -10.47 4.19
CA ARG A 40 6.79 -10.08 5.53
C ARG A 40 5.67 -9.98 6.59
N THR A 41 4.38 -10.02 6.22
CA THR A 41 3.28 -10.13 7.23
C THR A 41 3.22 -11.52 7.80
N HIS A 42 3.53 -12.52 6.99
CA HIS A 42 3.46 -13.92 7.37
C HIS A 42 4.69 -14.30 8.19
N THR A 43 5.88 -13.86 7.76
CA THR A 43 7.14 -14.16 8.45
C THR A 43 7.40 -13.28 9.68
N GLY A 44 6.70 -12.14 9.80
CA GLY A 44 6.96 -11.17 10.87
C GLY A 44 8.26 -10.38 10.69
N GLU A 45 8.95 -10.53 9.56
CA GLU A 45 10.21 -9.84 9.26
C GLU A 45 10.03 -8.31 9.27
N LYS A 46 10.90 -7.63 10.02
CA LYS A 46 10.91 -6.17 10.14
C LYS A 46 12.32 -5.62 9.91
N PRO A 47 12.77 -5.50 8.65
CA PRO A 47 14.16 -5.17 8.33
C PRO A 47 14.57 -3.75 8.76
N TYR A 48 13.61 -2.85 8.90
CA TYR A 48 13.88 -1.43 9.07
C TYR A 48 13.71 -1.03 10.53
N HIS A 49 14.82 -0.78 11.22
CA HIS A 49 14.80 -0.42 12.64
C HIS A 49 15.00 1.08 12.86
N CYS A 50 14.35 1.60 13.90
CA CYS A 50 14.57 2.94 14.39
C CYS A 50 15.83 2.96 15.27
N THR A 51 16.82 3.74 14.87
CA THR A 51 18.07 3.92 15.63
C THR A 51 17.87 4.66 16.95
N VAL A 52 16.75 5.37 17.13
CA VAL A 52 16.47 6.15 18.35
C VAL A 52 15.83 5.30 19.44
N CYS A 53 14.90 4.41 19.10
CA CYS A 53 14.11 3.64 20.08
C CYS A 53 14.09 2.13 19.85
N GLY A 54 14.86 1.62 18.88
CA GLY A 54 14.95 0.19 18.57
C GLY A 54 13.71 -0.42 17.89
N LYS A 55 12.61 0.32 17.71
CA LYS A 55 11.38 -0.20 17.08
C LYS A 55 11.63 -0.57 15.62
N SER A 56 11.18 -1.76 15.22
CA SER A 56 11.34 -2.27 13.85
C SER A 56 10.05 -2.22 13.03
N PHE A 57 10.21 -2.02 11.73
CA PHE A 57 9.17 -1.84 10.73
C PHE A 57 9.43 -2.72 9.52
N ARG A 58 8.34 -3.09 8.86
CA ARG A 58 8.34 -3.92 7.66
C ARG A 58 8.61 -3.15 6.36
N GLN A 59 8.34 -1.85 6.37
CA GLN A 59 8.50 -0.95 5.24
C GLN A 59 9.28 0.31 5.63
N THR A 60 10.01 0.88 4.68
CA THR A 60 10.88 2.05 4.88
C THR A 60 10.10 3.33 5.13
N ASP A 61 8.98 3.52 4.44
CA ASP A 61 8.07 4.65 4.59
C ASP A 61 7.44 4.69 5.99
N HIS A 62 7.08 3.53 6.55
CA HIS A 62 6.61 3.40 7.93
C HIS A 62 7.69 3.82 8.92
N LEU A 63 8.95 3.39 8.74
CA LEU A 63 10.07 3.86 9.57
C LEU A 63 10.29 5.37 9.42
N LYS A 64 10.25 5.90 8.21
CA LYS A 64 10.42 7.34 7.95
C LYS A 64 9.35 8.17 8.64
N SER A 65 8.08 7.76 8.51
CA SER A 65 6.95 8.37 9.20
C SER A 65 7.10 8.26 10.73
N HIS A 66 7.51 7.09 11.22
CA HIS A 66 7.77 6.88 12.64
C HIS A 66 8.85 7.82 13.18
N LYS A 67 9.96 8.05 12.44
CA LYS A 67 11.02 8.96 12.90
C LYS A 67 10.52 10.37 13.21
N ARG A 68 9.43 10.82 12.58
CA ARG A 68 8.81 12.12 12.84
C ARG A 68 8.25 12.27 14.25
N ILE A 69 7.96 11.16 14.96
CA ILE A 69 7.53 11.25 16.36
C ILE A 69 8.66 11.73 17.27
N HIS A 70 9.92 11.42 16.91
CA HIS A 70 11.09 11.80 17.68
C HIS A 70 11.51 13.23 17.38
N THR A 71 11.33 13.69 16.14
CA THR A 71 11.65 15.06 15.73
C THR A 71 10.51 16.05 15.98
N GLY A 72 9.27 15.57 16.19
CA GLY A 72 8.07 16.40 16.27
C GLY A 72 7.60 16.96 14.92
N GLU A 73 8.21 16.56 13.81
CA GLU A 73 7.88 17.05 12.46
C GLU A 73 6.43 16.70 12.07
N LYS A 74 5.66 17.70 11.66
CA LYS A 74 4.27 17.54 11.20
C LYS A 74 4.07 18.19 9.82
N PRO A 75 4.49 17.54 8.72
CA PRO A 75 4.52 18.18 7.40
C PRO A 75 3.15 18.45 6.78
N PHE A 76 2.11 17.79 7.28
CA PHE A 76 0.79 17.84 6.69
C PHE A 76 -0.09 18.75 7.52
N GLN A 77 -0.20 20.02 7.12
CA GLN A 77 -1.05 21.00 7.76
C GLN A 77 -2.39 21.11 7.02
N CYS A 78 -3.48 21.11 7.78
CA CYS A 78 -4.79 21.48 7.29
C CYS A 78 -4.88 23.00 7.19
N MET A 79 -5.13 23.52 6.00
CA MET A 79 -5.25 24.96 5.76
C MET A 79 -6.56 25.55 6.32
N GLU A 80 -7.62 24.74 6.43
CA GLU A 80 -8.92 25.18 6.94
C GLU A 80 -8.91 25.43 8.46
N CYS A 81 -8.23 24.58 9.24
CA CYS A 81 -8.25 24.67 10.72
C CYS A 81 -6.87 24.70 11.39
N GLY A 82 -5.79 24.78 10.61
CA GLY A 82 -4.41 24.87 11.10
C GLY A 82 -3.84 23.59 11.74
N LYS A 83 -4.64 22.54 11.94
CA LYS A 83 -4.19 21.28 12.55
C LYS A 83 -3.12 20.59 11.69
N SER A 84 -2.04 20.17 12.33
CA SER A 84 -0.90 19.52 11.65
C SER A 84 -0.74 18.06 12.04
N PHE A 85 -0.36 17.22 11.07
CA PHE A 85 -0.25 15.77 11.18
C PHE A 85 1.14 15.28 10.76
N ASN A 86 1.61 14.20 11.41
CA ASN A 86 2.90 13.57 11.08
C ASN A 86 2.78 12.56 9.92
N THR A 87 1.58 12.05 9.63
CA THR A 87 1.31 11.12 8.52
C THR A 87 0.31 11.70 7.51
N LYS A 88 0.49 11.33 6.24
CA LYS A 88 -0.42 11.73 5.15
C LYS A 88 -1.81 11.12 5.33
N SER A 89 -1.89 9.87 5.77
CA SER A 89 -3.16 9.16 5.96
C SER A 89 -4.02 9.83 7.02
N SER A 90 -3.43 10.21 8.17
CA SER A 90 -4.16 10.94 9.22
C SER A 90 -4.65 12.30 8.72
N TYR A 91 -3.84 13.01 7.95
CA TYR A 91 -4.24 14.27 7.32
C TYR A 91 -5.41 14.10 6.34
N ILE A 92 -5.38 13.10 5.45
CA ILE A 92 -6.47 12.83 4.48
C ILE A 92 -7.77 12.47 5.20
N VAL A 93 -7.70 11.64 6.24
CA VAL A 93 -8.89 11.29 7.03
C VAL A 93 -9.46 12.54 7.70
N HIS A 94 -8.59 13.38 8.25
CA HIS A 94 -9.01 14.65 8.83
C HIS A 94 -9.62 15.60 7.80
N SER A 95 -9.05 15.75 6.61
CA SER A 95 -9.52 16.73 5.63
C SER A 95 -10.95 16.48 5.17
N ARG A 96 -11.42 15.22 5.26
CA ARG A 96 -12.80 14.83 4.92
C ARG A 96 -13.85 15.48 5.82
N ILE A 97 -13.49 15.98 7.00
CA ILE A 97 -14.44 16.64 7.88
C ILE A 97 -14.84 18.04 7.38
N HIS A 98 -14.01 18.67 6.52
CA HIS A 98 -14.25 20.01 5.99
C HIS A 98 -14.97 19.98 4.63
N THR A 99 -14.95 18.83 3.96
CA THR A 99 -15.66 18.60 2.69
C THR A 99 -17.09 18.09 2.89
N GLY A 100 -17.62 18.20 4.12
CA GLY A 100 -18.96 17.76 4.48
C GLY A 100 -20.03 18.77 4.10
#